data_AF-R4XAS3-F1
#
_entry.id   AF-R4XAS3-F1
#
_cell.length_a   1.000
_cell.length_b   1.000
_cell.length_c   1.000
_cell.angle_alpha   90.00
_cell.angle_beta   90.00
_cell.angle_gamma   90.00
#
_symmetry.space_group_name_H-M   'P 1'
#
loop_
_entity.id
_entity.type
_entity.pdbx_description
1 polymer ?
#
loop_
_entity_poly.entity_id
_entity_poly.type
_entity_poly.pdbx_seq_one_letter_code
_entity_poly.pdbx_strand_id
1 'polypeptide(L)' 'MSPTNRSTRANDPDVEDNWDKAVNSGGCVAENEKLLDCKLSTGDWRKCTEEMAAFKECWRRKTTNGTR' A
#
# COMPACT_ATOMS: atom_id res chain seq x y z
N MET A 1 35.22 -1.46 -8.92
CA MET A 1 34.91 -2.68 -8.15
C MET A 1 33.54 -2.47 -7.51
N SER A 2 32.50 -3.17 -7.99
CA SER A 2 31.23 -3.28 -7.26
C SER A 2 31.35 -4.31 -6.15
N PRO A 3 30.51 -4.20 -5.12
CA PRO A 3 29.68 -5.35 -4.81
C PRO A 3 28.20 -4.98 -4.69
N THR A 4 27.42 -5.81 -5.36
CA THR A 4 25.99 -6.08 -5.21
C THR A 4 25.59 -6.24 -3.75
N ASN A 5 24.51 -5.58 -3.29
CA ASN A 5 23.63 -6.23 -2.31
C ASN A 5 22.19 -5.67 -2.35
N ARG A 6 21.37 -6.38 -3.12
CA ARG A 6 19.92 -6.24 -3.17
C ARG A 6 19.33 -7.15 -2.09
N SER A 7 19.33 -6.75 -0.81
CA SER A 7 18.45 -7.36 0.20
C SER A 7 18.54 -6.66 1.54
N THR A 8 17.69 -5.65 1.78
CA THR A 8 17.24 -5.23 3.13
C THR A 8 16.17 -4.14 3.00
N ARG A 9 14.90 -4.51 2.88
CA ARG A 9 13.75 -3.60 3.12
C ARG A 9 12.67 -4.27 3.97
N ALA A 10 13.07 -5.12 4.91
CA ALA A 10 12.14 -5.86 5.75
C ALA A 10 12.37 -5.69 7.26
N ASN A 11 13.35 -4.88 7.68
CA ASN A 11 13.72 -4.69 9.10
C ASN A 11 14.13 -3.24 9.41
N ASP A 12 13.58 -2.27 8.68
CA ASP A 12 13.78 -0.86 9.00
C ASP A 12 12.54 -0.38 9.76
N PRO A 13 12.64 -0.02 11.05
CA PRO A 13 11.48 0.35 11.87
C PRO A 13 10.78 1.63 11.38
N ASP A 14 11.37 2.39 10.45
CA ASP A 14 10.69 3.51 9.77
C ASP A 14 9.82 3.08 8.56
N VAL A 15 9.87 1.80 8.14
CA VAL A 15 9.16 1.30 6.94
C VAL A 15 7.71 0.92 7.21
N GLU A 16 7.38 0.43 8.41
CA GLU A 16 5.98 0.19 8.81
C GLU A 16 5.21 1.51 8.95
N ASP A 17 5.85 2.50 9.57
CA ASP A 17 5.27 3.82 9.80
C ASP A 17 5.02 4.60 8.50
N ASN A 18 5.82 4.37 7.46
CA ASN A 18 5.68 5.06 6.19
C ASN A 18 4.44 4.60 5.41
N TRP A 19 4.12 3.30 5.43
CA TRP A 19 2.94 2.79 4.73
C TRP A 19 1.64 3.31 5.35
N ASP A 20 1.48 3.19 6.66
CA ASP A 20 0.27 3.65 7.34
C ASP A 20 0.15 5.18 7.30
N LYS A 21 1.25 5.92 7.45
CA LYS A 21 1.23 7.38 7.24
C LYS A 21 0.87 7.75 5.80
N ALA A 22 1.35 7.02 4.80
CA ALA A 22 1.05 7.30 3.41
C ALA A 22 -0.42 7.00 3.07
N VAL A 23 -1.00 5.93 3.62
CA VAL A 23 -2.43 5.61 3.45
C VAL A 23 -3.32 6.65 4.15
N ASN A 24 -2.98 6.99 5.40
CA ASN A 24 -3.72 7.98 6.17
C ASN A 24 -3.63 9.39 5.56
N SER A 25 -2.45 9.79 5.08
CA SER A 25 -2.23 11.11 4.46
C SER A 25 -2.76 11.18 3.02
N GLY A 26 -2.76 10.07 2.30
CA GLY A 26 -3.22 9.99 0.90
C GLY A 26 -4.74 10.09 0.75
N GLY A 27 -5.50 9.88 1.83
CA GLY A 27 -6.96 9.95 1.82
C GLY A 27 -7.65 8.81 1.08
N CYS A 28 -7.01 7.64 1.02
CA CYS A 28 -7.54 6.39 0.45
C CYS A 28 -7.71 5.32 1.53
N VAL A 29 -7.98 5.76 2.77
CA VAL A 29 -8.12 4.88 3.95
C VAL A 29 -9.30 3.94 3.79
N ALA A 30 -10.44 4.42 3.30
CA ALA A 30 -11.65 3.60 3.14
C ALA A 30 -11.45 2.45 2.14
N GLU A 31 -10.72 2.66 1.05
CA GLU A 31 -10.38 1.62 0.09
C GLU A 31 -9.36 0.63 0.66
N ASN A 32 -8.43 1.11 1.49
CA ASN A 32 -7.48 0.25 2.20
C ASN A 32 -8.17 -0.62 3.26
N GLU A 33 -9.11 -0.05 4.03
CA GLU A 33 -9.92 -0.79 5.02
C GLU A 33 -10.70 -1.93 4.35
N LYS A 34 -11.34 -1.68 3.21
CA LYS A 34 -12.04 -2.74 2.45
C LYS A 34 -11.09 -3.85 1.98
N LEU A 35 -9.89 -3.49 1.55
CA LEU A 35 -8.87 -4.47 1.15
C LEU A 35 -8.40 -5.31 2.35
N LEU A 36 -8.19 -4.69 3.51
CA LEU A 36 -7.83 -5.37 4.75
C LEU A 36 -8.97 -6.28 5.22
N ASP A 37 -10.21 -5.81 5.19
CA ASP A 37 -11.39 -6.60 5.55
C ASP A 37 -11.52 -7.84 4.66
N CYS A 38 -11.36 -7.69 3.34
CA CYS A 38 -11.37 -8.84 2.44
C CYS A 38 -10.22 -9.81 2.76
N LYS A 39 -9.02 -9.30 3.06
CA LYS A 39 -7.88 -10.15 3.42
C LYS A 39 -8.09 -10.88 4.75
N LEU A 40 -8.70 -10.22 5.73
CA LEU A 40 -9.04 -10.80 7.03
C LEU A 40 -10.13 -11.87 6.89
N SER A 41 -11.12 -11.64 6.04
CA SER A 41 -12.20 -12.60 5.78
C SER A 41 -11.73 -13.81 4.97
N THR A 42 -10.96 -13.59 3.90
CA THR A 42 -10.60 -14.64 2.95
C THR A 42 -9.28 -15.33 3.27
N GLY A 43 -8.41 -14.68 4.04
CA GLY A 43 -7.03 -15.11 4.24
C GLY A 43 -6.17 -15.05 2.98
N ASP A 44 -6.66 -14.56 1.83
CA ASP A 44 -5.95 -14.57 0.55
C ASP A 44 -6.14 -13.27 -0.24
N TRP A 45 -5.05 -12.54 -0.44
CA TRP A 45 -5.06 -11.26 -1.17
C TRP A 45 -5.39 -11.43 -2.66
N ARG A 46 -5.23 -12.64 -3.22
CA ARG A 46 -5.58 -12.94 -4.62
C ARG A 46 -7.09 -12.94 -4.86
N LYS A 47 -7.88 -13.12 -3.80
CA LYS A 47 -9.35 -13.05 -3.85
C LYS A 47 -9.87 -11.62 -3.72
N CYS A 48 -9.02 -10.69 -3.30
CA CYS A 48 -9.36 -9.30 -3.05
C CYS A 48 -8.93 -8.37 -4.20
N THR A 49 -9.04 -8.85 -5.45
CA THR A 49 -8.57 -8.11 -6.62
C THR A 49 -9.39 -6.86 -6.89
N GLU A 50 -10.67 -6.87 -6.53
CA GLU A 50 -11.57 -5.73 -6.73
C GLU A 50 -11.23 -4.59 -5.76
N GLU A 51 -11.07 -4.92 -4.48
CA GLU A 51 -10.67 -3.99 -3.42
C GLU A 51 -9.27 -3.45 -3.69
N MET A 52 -8.37 -4.29 -4.19
CA MET A 52 -7.02 -3.88 -4.57
C MET A 52 -7.03 -2.93 -5.77
N ALA A 53 -7.92 -3.13 -6.75
CA ALA A 53 -8.08 -2.23 -7.88
C ALA A 53 -8.66 -0.87 -7.42
N ALA A 54 -9.65 -0.88 -6.54
CA ALA A 54 -10.24 0.33 -5.96
C ALA A 54 -9.20 1.17 -5.21
N PHE A 55 -8.40 0.53 -4.34
CA PHE A 55 -7.31 1.19 -3.63
C PHE A 55 -6.29 1.80 -4.60
N LYS A 56 -5.85 1.05 -5.62
CA LYS A 56 -4.91 1.55 -6.64
C LYS A 56 -5.48 2.70 -7.46
N GLU A 57 -6.77 2.70 -7.76
CA GLU A 57 -7.41 3.80 -8.47
C GLU A 57 -7.43 5.08 -7.62
N CYS A 58 -7.85 4.96 -6.35
CA CYS A 58 -7.81 6.09 -5.42
C CYS A 58 -6.38 6.64 -5.31
N TRP A 59 -5.41 5.75 -5.13
CA TRP A 59 -4.01 6.12 -5.00
C TRP A 59 -3.51 6.85 -6.24
N ARG A 60 -3.74 6.30 -7.45
CA ARG A 60 -3.37 6.95 -8.71
C ARG A 60 -4.01 8.32 -8.85
N ARG A 61 -5.29 8.47 -8.55
CA ARG A 61 -5.99 9.76 -8.66
C ARG A 61 -5.36 10.79 -7.73
N LYS A 62 -4.94 10.40 -6.52
CA LYS A 62 -4.31 11.30 -5.55
C LYS A 62 -2.85 11.61 -5.89
N THR A 63 -2.05 10.63 -6.32
CA THR A 63 -0.67 10.88 -6.75
C THR A 63 -0.58 11.65 -8.07
N THR A 64 -1.59 11.57 -8.93
CA THR A 64 -1.64 12.34 -10.18
C THR A 64 -2.19 13.76 -9.97
N ASN A 65 -3.00 14.00 -8.92
CA ASN A 65 -3.52 15.34 -8.58
C ASN A 65 -2.67 16.08 -7.52
N GLY A 66 -1.78 15.40 -6.81
CA GLY A 66 -0.89 15.98 -5.80
C GLY A 66 0.56 16.08 -6.29
N THR A 67 0.91 17.26 -6.79
CA THR A 67 2.28 17.83 -6.77
C THR A 67 3.27 17.27 -7.81
N ARG A 68 3.40 18.00 -8.91
CA ARG A 68 4.71 18.45 -9.42
C ARG A 68 5.40 19.31 -8.37
#